data_AF-A0A7V4M3P9-F1
#
_entry.id   AF-A0A7V4M3P9-F1
#
_cell.length_a   1.000
_cell.length_b   1.000
_cell.length_c   1.000
_cell.angle_alpha   90.00
_cell.angle_beta   90.00
_cell.angle_gamma   90.00
#
_symmetry.space_group_name_H-M   'P 1'
#
loop_
_entity.id
_entity.type
_entity.pdbx_description
1 polymer ?
#
loop_
_entity_poly.entity_id
_entity_poly.type
_entity_poly.pdbx_seq_one_letter_code
_entity_poly.pdbx_strand_id
1 'polypeptide(L)'
;MVGLRGHCLSAILATVLLGAGGCMNPVDYVRAGFKVGPNYCPPPAETADRWIDESDVRIRTDSDVPTHWWTVFGDQTLDGLIECAASQNLSLREACFRVLAARAQVAIAKGGLFPQQQRVTGSHARVANPGIIFDTPPFEIPQPPPNPPIHVPSIRLDFLQRFTENWSLGFNLGWEMDFWGRLRRAIASAESSLDASIDNYNDVLVTLLGDVAGTYVQIRTIQERIRLVEANLELQRGILSIARRRFEAGARNELDVAQASGNLHQVESQIPQLQANLRDACNRMCVLLGIAPVDLEARLGQGPIPTAPPEVIVGIPADLLRRRPDVRRAERLAAAQAERIGIAEAALYPAIAINGTLGWQAEEFSELFTSHRFGGSFGPAFQWDVLHYGRIRNNVRLQDARFQELVANYQNTVLRAGA
;
A
#
# COMPACT_ATOMS: atom_id res chain seq x y z
N MET A 1 -36.27 -17.79 -37.07
CA MET A 1 -34.87 -17.86 -37.52
C MET A 1 -34.20 -16.48 -37.39
N VAL A 2 -33.87 -16.02 -36.18
CA VAL A 2 -33.15 -14.73 -35.96
C VAL A 2 -31.97 -14.88 -34.98
N GLY A 3 -31.85 -16.02 -34.27
CA GLY A 3 -30.81 -16.22 -33.24
C GLY A 3 -29.40 -16.53 -33.75
N LEU A 4 -29.24 -17.16 -34.93
CA LEU A 4 -27.92 -17.60 -35.41
C LEU A 4 -27.05 -16.48 -36.03
N ARG A 5 -27.66 -15.40 -36.56
CA ARG A 5 -26.89 -14.31 -37.21
C ARG A 5 -26.17 -13.39 -36.21
N GLY A 6 -26.74 -13.19 -35.02
CA GLY A 6 -26.13 -12.34 -33.99
C GLY A 6 -24.86 -12.92 -33.38
N HIS A 7 -24.80 -14.25 -33.21
CA HIS A 7 -23.66 -14.95 -32.62
C HIS A 7 -22.46 -15.01 -33.58
N CYS A 8 -22.73 -15.09 -34.90
CA CYS A 8 -21.69 -15.11 -35.91
C CYS A 8 -21.07 -13.71 -36.09
N LEU A 9 -21.87 -12.64 -36.02
CA LEU A 9 -21.37 -11.26 -36.12
C LEU A 9 -20.54 -10.84 -34.91
N SER A 10 -20.96 -11.20 -33.69
CA SER A 10 -20.18 -10.90 -32.48
C SER A 10 -18.86 -11.65 -32.44
N ALA A 11 -18.83 -12.92 -32.89
CA ALA A 11 -17.63 -13.72 -32.98
C ALA A 11 -16.64 -13.17 -34.04
N ILE A 12 -17.12 -12.75 -35.21
CA ILE A 12 -16.28 -12.14 -36.26
C ILE A 12 -15.73 -10.79 -35.79
N LEU A 13 -16.55 -9.96 -35.15
CA LEU A 13 -16.12 -8.64 -34.63
C LEU A 13 -15.05 -8.79 -33.53
N ALA A 14 -15.24 -9.74 -32.60
CA ALA A 14 -14.25 -10.05 -31.57
C ALA A 14 -12.93 -10.57 -32.18
N THR A 15 -13.00 -11.41 -33.22
CA THR A 15 -11.81 -11.96 -33.89
C THR A 15 -11.03 -10.88 -34.65
N VAL A 16 -11.72 -9.95 -35.31
CA VAL A 16 -11.11 -8.80 -36.01
C VAL A 16 -10.48 -7.81 -35.03
N LEU A 17 -11.15 -7.54 -33.89
CA LEU A 17 -10.64 -6.64 -32.85
C LEU A 17 -9.43 -7.23 -32.10
N LEU A 18 -9.42 -8.55 -31.88
CA LEU A 18 -8.26 -9.26 -31.32
C LEU A 18 -7.06 -9.23 -32.28
N GLY A 19 -7.29 -9.44 -33.58
CA GLY A 19 -6.23 -9.44 -34.60
C GLY A 19 -5.66 -8.06 -34.98
N ALA A 20 -6.40 -6.98 -34.76
CA ALA A 20 -5.99 -5.63 -35.15
C ALA A 20 -5.20 -4.87 -34.07
N GLY A 21 -5.30 -5.27 -32.79
CA GLY A 21 -4.76 -4.51 -31.65
C GLY A 21 -3.70 -5.22 -30.80
N GLY A 22 -3.71 -6.56 -30.72
CA GLY A 22 -2.82 -7.32 -29.83
C GLY A 22 -2.48 -8.72 -30.32
N CYS A 23 -1.46 -9.35 -29.71
CA CYS A 23 -0.99 -10.68 -30.10
C CYS A 23 -1.78 -11.85 -29.45
N MET A 24 -2.93 -11.58 -28.81
CA MET A 24 -3.65 -12.59 -28.03
C MET A 24 -4.66 -13.36 -28.91
N ASN A 25 -4.53 -14.69 -28.94
CA ASN A 25 -5.48 -15.55 -29.63
C ASN A 25 -6.80 -15.63 -28.84
N PRO A 26 -7.98 -15.66 -29.50
CA PRO A 26 -9.28 -15.91 -28.86
C PRO A 26 -9.30 -17.06 -27.84
N VAL A 27 -8.56 -18.15 -28.08
CA VAL A 27 -8.48 -19.29 -27.15
C VAL A 27 -7.81 -18.90 -25.85
N ASP A 28 -6.71 -18.14 -25.91
CA ASP A 28 -5.98 -17.69 -24.73
C ASP A 28 -6.78 -16.66 -23.94
N TYR A 29 -7.53 -15.80 -24.63
CA TYR A 29 -8.43 -14.83 -24.00
C TYR A 29 -9.54 -15.52 -23.19
N VAL A 30 -10.15 -16.58 -23.73
CA VAL A 30 -11.14 -17.39 -23.00
C VAL A 30 -10.48 -18.13 -21.83
N ARG A 31 -9.30 -18.72 -22.02
CA ARG A 31 -8.54 -19.40 -20.95
C ARG A 31 -8.13 -18.45 -19.83
N ALA A 32 -7.82 -17.19 -20.15
CA ALA A 32 -7.55 -16.12 -19.19
C ALA A 32 -8.82 -15.56 -18.52
N GLY A 33 -9.99 -16.16 -18.78
CA GLY A 33 -11.26 -15.75 -18.19
C GLY A 33 -11.76 -14.41 -18.75
N PHE A 34 -11.61 -14.19 -20.05
CA PHE A 34 -11.97 -12.94 -20.75
C PHE A 34 -11.17 -11.73 -20.25
N LYS A 35 -9.88 -11.90 -19.97
CA LYS A 35 -8.96 -10.83 -19.57
C LYS A 35 -7.77 -10.80 -20.51
N VAL A 36 -7.39 -9.62 -20.98
CA VAL A 36 -6.13 -9.42 -21.70
C VAL A 36 -4.97 -9.27 -20.70
N GLY A 37 -3.73 -9.32 -21.21
CA GLY A 37 -2.54 -9.33 -20.37
C GLY A 37 -2.06 -10.70 -19.93
N PRO A 38 -0.83 -10.77 -19.40
CA PRO A 38 -0.26 -12.00 -18.89
C PRO A 38 -1.05 -12.51 -17.68
N ASN A 39 -1.10 -13.83 -17.54
CA ASN A 39 -1.54 -14.46 -16.30
C ASN A 39 -0.33 -14.59 -15.38
N TYR A 40 -0.47 -14.07 -14.17
CA TYR A 40 0.61 -14.13 -13.19
C TYR A 40 0.95 -15.59 -12.84
N CYS A 41 2.24 -15.90 -12.87
CA CYS A 41 2.82 -17.10 -12.30
C CYS A 41 3.92 -16.67 -11.31
N PRO A 42 4.06 -17.36 -10.16
CA PRO A 42 5.13 -17.07 -9.23
C PRO A 42 6.50 -17.17 -9.93
N PRO A 43 7.33 -16.12 -9.85
CA PRO A 43 8.64 -16.14 -10.50
C PRO A 43 9.55 -17.18 -9.82
N PRO A 44 10.44 -17.86 -10.58
CA PRO A 44 11.41 -18.75 -9.99
C PRO A 44 12.40 -17.94 -9.13
N ALA A 45 12.71 -18.48 -7.95
CA ALA A 45 13.79 -18.01 -7.10
C ALA A 45 14.66 -19.21 -6.73
N GLU A 46 15.98 -19.03 -6.81
CA GLU A 46 16.93 -20.04 -6.38
C GLU A 46 16.87 -20.16 -4.85
N THR A 47 16.68 -21.38 -4.37
CA THR A 47 16.66 -21.72 -2.94
C THR A 47 17.58 -22.90 -2.71
N ALA A 48 18.30 -22.90 -1.58
CA ALA A 48 19.07 -24.08 -1.19
C ALA A 48 18.13 -25.25 -0.87
N ASP A 49 18.46 -26.45 -1.36
CA ASP A 49 17.67 -27.65 -1.08
C ASP A 49 17.77 -28.09 0.39
N ARG A 50 18.87 -27.72 1.09
CA ARG A 50 19.20 -28.11 2.46
C ARG A 50 19.90 -26.99 3.22
N TRP A 51 19.77 -26.99 4.55
CA TRP A 51 20.56 -26.10 5.41
C TRP A 51 22.03 -26.50 5.40
N ILE A 52 22.93 -25.52 5.43
CA ILE A 52 24.39 -25.78 5.51
C ILE A 52 24.72 -26.59 6.77
N ASP A 53 24.03 -26.29 7.88
CA ASP A 53 24.22 -26.95 9.17
C ASP A 53 23.22 -28.08 9.44
N GLU A 54 22.49 -28.60 8.43
CA GLU A 54 21.48 -29.66 8.62
C GLU A 54 22.03 -30.92 9.31
N SER A 55 23.33 -31.18 9.17
CA SER A 55 23.99 -32.31 9.84
C SER A 55 24.20 -32.14 11.35
N ASP A 56 23.96 -30.95 11.92
CA ASP A 56 24.00 -30.74 13.36
C ASP A 56 22.80 -31.40 14.03
N VAL A 57 23.06 -32.32 14.96
CA VAL A 57 22.04 -33.07 15.72
C VAL A 57 21.10 -32.15 16.50
N ARG A 58 21.53 -30.91 16.78
CA ARG A 58 20.72 -29.89 17.46
C ARG A 58 19.70 -29.21 16.55
N ILE A 59 19.79 -29.38 15.23
CA ILE A 59 18.87 -28.78 14.26
C ILE A 59 17.86 -29.85 13.83
N ARG A 60 16.59 -29.62 14.13
CA ARG A 60 15.50 -30.52 13.74
C ARG A 60 14.72 -29.94 12.56
N THR A 61 14.67 -30.69 11.46
CA THR A 61 13.93 -30.32 10.25
C THR A 61 12.58 -31.03 10.14
N ASP A 62 12.34 -32.05 10.97
CA ASP A 62 11.18 -32.96 10.91
C ASP A 62 9.90 -32.43 11.57
N SER A 63 9.95 -31.27 12.24
CA SER A 63 8.83 -30.75 13.04
C SER A 63 8.46 -29.32 12.64
N ASP A 64 7.19 -28.94 12.78
CA ASP A 64 6.74 -27.57 12.54
C ASP A 64 7.24 -26.63 13.65
N VAL A 65 7.72 -25.45 13.24
CA VAL A 65 8.10 -24.37 14.16
C VAL A 65 6.85 -23.96 14.97
N PRO A 66 6.91 -23.96 16.32
CA PRO A 66 5.77 -23.56 17.14
C PRO A 66 5.36 -22.11 16.87
N THR A 67 4.05 -21.85 16.75
CA THR A 67 3.51 -20.48 16.56
C THR A 67 3.90 -19.54 17.70
N HIS A 68 3.96 -20.06 18.94
CA HIS A 68 4.40 -19.34 20.14
C HIS A 68 5.83 -19.76 20.50
N TRP A 69 6.77 -19.54 19.58
CA TRP A 69 8.16 -20.02 19.68
C TRP A 69 8.87 -19.59 20.97
N TRP A 70 8.48 -18.48 21.59
CA TRP A 70 9.08 -17.95 22.82
C TRP A 70 8.72 -18.77 24.08
N THR A 71 7.65 -19.56 24.05
CA THR A 71 7.25 -20.38 25.20
C THR A 71 8.28 -21.46 25.57
N VAL A 72 9.19 -21.80 24.64
CA VAL A 72 10.26 -22.77 24.86
C VAL A 72 11.27 -22.33 25.92
N PHE A 73 11.34 -21.03 26.25
CA PHE A 73 12.21 -20.51 27.30
C PHE A 73 11.67 -20.74 28.73
N GLY A 74 10.39 -21.09 28.86
CA GLY A 74 9.75 -21.33 30.16
C GLY A 74 9.69 -20.10 31.09
N ASP A 75 9.72 -18.89 30.53
CA ASP A 75 9.68 -17.63 31.30
C ASP A 75 8.32 -16.93 31.15
N GLN A 76 7.51 -17.02 32.21
CA GLN A 76 6.16 -16.41 32.25
C GLN A 76 6.17 -14.87 32.13
N THR A 77 7.28 -14.23 32.51
CA THR A 77 7.41 -12.77 32.37
C THR A 77 7.62 -12.40 30.91
N LEU A 78 8.47 -13.17 30.20
CA LEU A 78 8.64 -13.01 28.76
C LEU A 78 7.33 -13.24 28.00
N ASP A 79 6.59 -14.30 28.34
CA ASP A 79 5.30 -14.60 27.74
C ASP A 79 4.33 -13.42 27.88
N GLY A 80 4.18 -12.89 29.10
CA GLY A 80 3.31 -11.75 29.37
C GLY A 80 3.74 -10.45 28.68
N LEU A 81 5.05 -10.20 28.53
CA LEU A 81 5.57 -9.05 27.79
C LEU A 81 5.24 -9.15 26.30
N ILE A 82 5.36 -10.34 25.72
CA ILE A 82 5.05 -10.60 24.32
C ILE A 82 3.55 -10.41 24.06
N GLU A 83 2.67 -10.96 24.90
CA GLU A 83 1.23 -10.78 24.76
C GLU A 83 0.80 -9.31 24.91
N CYS A 84 1.43 -8.59 25.85
CA CYS A 84 1.22 -7.16 26.03
C CYS A 84 1.65 -6.37 24.78
N ALA A 85 2.84 -6.66 24.24
CA ALA A 85 3.32 -6.01 23.02
C ALA A 85 2.40 -6.29 21.82
N ALA A 86 2.00 -7.55 21.61
CA ALA A 86 1.13 -7.94 20.50
C ALA A 86 -0.27 -7.27 20.57
N SER A 87 -0.73 -6.91 21.76
CA SER A 87 -2.03 -6.25 21.96
C SER A 87 -1.97 -4.71 21.96
N GLN A 88 -0.86 -4.11 22.41
CA GLN A 88 -0.77 -2.66 22.64
C GLN A 88 0.17 -1.91 21.70
N ASN A 89 1.07 -2.61 21.00
CA ASN A 89 2.08 -1.95 20.17
C ASN A 89 1.47 -1.08 19.06
N LEU A 90 1.93 0.17 18.98
CA LEU A 90 1.37 1.17 18.08
C LEU A 90 1.74 0.92 16.61
N SER A 91 2.95 0.42 16.32
CA SER A 91 3.39 0.09 14.96
C SER A 91 2.59 -1.09 14.39
N LEU A 92 2.30 -2.10 15.22
CA LEU A 92 1.45 -3.22 14.84
C LEU A 92 0.00 -2.75 14.59
N ARG A 93 -0.51 -1.84 15.43
CA ARG A 93 -1.84 -1.23 15.23
C ARG A 93 -1.90 -0.40 13.94
N GLU A 94 -0.84 0.33 13.60
CA GLU A 94 -0.74 1.03 12.33
C GLU A 94 -0.81 0.06 11.14
N ALA A 95 -0.05 -1.05 11.20
CA ALA A 95 -0.09 -2.08 10.17
C ALA A 95 -1.50 -2.69 10.00
N CYS A 96 -2.23 -2.87 11.10
CA CYS A 96 -3.63 -3.30 11.06
C CYS A 96 -4.54 -2.30 10.31
N PHE A 97 -4.39 -0.99 10.57
CA PHE A 97 -5.14 0.03 9.84
C PHE A 97 -4.79 0.07 8.35
N ARG A 98 -3.54 -0.22 7.97
CA ARG A 98 -3.14 -0.36 6.56
C ARG A 98 -3.86 -1.53 5.88
N VAL A 99 -4.07 -2.66 6.58
CA VAL A 99 -4.89 -3.79 6.08
C VAL A 99 -6.35 -3.36 5.88
N LEU A 100 -6.94 -2.64 6.84
CA LEU A 100 -8.31 -2.12 6.69
C LEU A 100 -8.44 -1.16 5.52
N ALA A 101 -7.47 -0.27 5.32
CA ALA A 101 -7.42 0.62 4.17
C ALA A 101 -7.31 -0.15 2.84
N ALA A 102 -6.46 -1.19 2.77
CA ALA A 102 -6.33 -2.04 1.59
C ALA A 102 -7.63 -2.81 1.28
N ARG A 103 -8.36 -3.28 2.31
CA ARG A 103 -9.69 -3.89 2.12
C ARG A 103 -10.69 -2.91 1.53
N ALA A 104 -10.69 -1.66 2.00
CA ALA A 104 -11.53 -0.61 1.44
C ALA A 104 -11.16 -0.32 -0.02
N GLN A 105 -9.87 -0.33 -0.38
CA GLN A 105 -9.43 -0.17 -1.76
C GLN A 105 -9.92 -1.29 -2.67
N VAL A 106 -9.92 -2.55 -2.20
CA VAL A 106 -10.54 -3.68 -2.93
C VAL A 106 -12.03 -3.42 -3.15
N ALA A 107 -12.74 -2.95 -2.13
CA ALA A 107 -14.17 -2.62 -2.26
C ALA A 107 -14.42 -1.49 -3.27
N ILE A 108 -13.59 -0.44 -3.28
CA ILE A 108 -13.65 0.65 -4.26
C ILE A 108 -13.40 0.11 -5.68
N ALA A 109 -12.40 -0.76 -5.85
CA ALA A 109 -12.12 -1.40 -7.14
C ALA A 109 -13.29 -2.27 -7.62
N LYS A 110 -13.92 -3.04 -6.72
CA LYS A 110 -15.13 -3.82 -7.01
C LYS A 110 -16.32 -2.93 -7.37
N GLY A 111 -16.44 -1.77 -6.72
CA GLY A 111 -17.41 -0.72 -7.07
C GLY A 111 -17.32 -0.30 -8.54
N GLY A 112 -16.12 -0.35 -9.12
CA GLY A 112 -15.87 -0.04 -10.53
C GLY A 112 -16.57 -0.98 -11.53
N LEU A 113 -17.07 -2.15 -11.12
CA LEU A 113 -17.87 -3.03 -12.00
C LEU A 113 -19.31 -2.55 -12.20
N PHE A 114 -19.80 -1.70 -11.31
CA PHE A 114 -21.13 -1.10 -11.39
C PHE A 114 -21.09 0.21 -12.20
N PRO A 115 -22.24 0.80 -12.57
CA PRO A 115 -22.25 2.07 -13.29
C PRO A 115 -21.44 3.15 -12.56
N GLN A 116 -20.35 3.59 -13.19
CA GLN A 116 -19.34 4.43 -12.56
C GLN A 116 -19.77 5.90 -12.48
N GLN A 117 -20.73 6.32 -13.31
CA GLN A 117 -21.37 7.63 -13.22
C GLN A 117 -22.86 7.46 -12.97
N GLN A 118 -23.32 7.96 -11.82
CA GLN A 118 -24.72 8.00 -11.42
C GLN A 118 -24.94 9.31 -10.69
N ARG A 119 -25.31 10.37 -11.42
CA ARG A 119 -25.34 11.72 -10.87
C ARG A 119 -26.65 12.40 -11.20
N VAL A 120 -27.25 13.05 -10.22
CA VAL A 120 -28.30 14.05 -10.45
C VAL A 120 -27.62 15.42 -10.56
N THR A 121 -27.90 16.14 -11.63
CA THR A 121 -27.39 17.49 -11.90
C THR A 121 -28.55 18.45 -12.07
N GLY A 122 -28.49 19.60 -11.40
CA GLY A 122 -29.38 20.73 -11.63
C GLY A 122 -28.56 21.93 -12.08
N SER A 123 -29.00 22.63 -13.11
CA SER A 123 -28.38 23.89 -13.53
C SER A 123 -29.40 24.89 -14.05
N HIS A 124 -29.06 26.16 -13.89
CA HIS A 124 -29.73 27.29 -14.51
C HIS A 124 -28.67 28.11 -15.25
N ALA A 125 -28.92 28.38 -16.52
CA ALA A 125 -28.09 29.25 -17.33
C ALA A 125 -28.95 30.33 -17.99
N ARG A 126 -28.49 31.57 -17.95
CA ARG A 126 -29.09 32.68 -18.68
C ARG A 126 -28.06 33.21 -19.68
N VAL A 127 -28.39 33.08 -20.96
CA VAL A 127 -27.51 33.47 -22.06
C VAL A 127 -28.10 34.71 -22.73
N ALA A 128 -27.26 35.73 -22.90
CA ALA A 128 -27.63 36.93 -23.64
C ALA A 128 -27.23 36.75 -25.11
N ASN A 129 -28.22 36.72 -26.00
CA ASN A 129 -28.01 36.61 -27.44
C ASN A 129 -27.89 38.05 -28.00
N PRO A 130 -26.71 38.44 -28.55
CA PRO A 130 -26.49 39.79 -29.03
C PRO A 130 -27.50 40.16 -30.12
N GLY A 131 -28.03 41.38 -30.04
CA GLY A 131 -28.81 41.98 -31.11
C GLY A 131 -27.94 42.30 -32.33
N ILE A 132 -28.55 42.34 -33.51
CA ILE A 132 -27.90 42.88 -34.72
C ILE A 132 -28.40 44.31 -34.90
N ILE A 133 -27.47 45.24 -35.16
CA ILE A 133 -27.81 46.61 -35.55
C ILE A 133 -27.53 46.74 -37.05
N PHE A 134 -28.56 47.11 -37.82
CA PHE A 134 -28.36 47.57 -39.19
C PHE A 134 -28.41 49.09 -39.18
N ASP A 135 -27.31 49.72 -39.61
CA ASP A 135 -27.21 51.16 -39.75
C ASP A 135 -26.77 51.45 -41.19
N THR A 136 -27.66 52.03 -42.00
CA THR A 136 -27.31 52.47 -43.35
C THR A 136 -26.93 53.95 -43.30
N PRO A 137 -25.73 54.36 -43.75
CA PRO A 137 -25.40 55.77 -43.83
C PRO A 137 -26.36 56.49 -44.79
N PRO A 138 -26.62 57.79 -44.59
CA PRO A 138 -27.44 58.56 -45.52
C PRO A 138 -26.78 58.54 -46.90
N PHE A 139 -27.59 58.46 -47.95
CA PHE A 139 -27.10 58.49 -49.31
C PHE A 139 -28.02 59.35 -50.19
N GLU A 140 -27.47 59.88 -51.26
CA GLU A 140 -28.20 60.73 -52.19
C GLU A 140 -28.45 59.99 -53.50
N ILE A 141 -29.67 60.10 -54.03
CA ILE A 141 -30.02 59.59 -55.35
C ILE A 141 -29.90 60.77 -56.33
N PRO A 142 -28.89 60.77 -57.24
CA PRO A 142 -28.69 61.85 -58.19
C PRO A 142 -29.88 61.94 -59.16
N GLN A 143 -30.31 63.17 -59.45
CA GLN A 143 -31.35 63.45 -60.44
C GLN A 143 -30.82 64.34 -61.57
N PRO A 144 -31.35 64.21 -62.80
CA PRO A 144 -30.96 65.08 -63.90
C PRO A 144 -31.36 66.54 -63.61
N PRO A 145 -30.51 67.52 -63.97
CA PRO A 145 -30.83 68.93 -63.77
C PRO A 145 -32.15 69.32 -64.47
N PRO A 146 -32.96 70.20 -63.86
CA PRO A 146 -32.64 71.08 -62.72
C PRO A 146 -33.00 70.52 -61.33
N ASN A 147 -33.35 69.23 -61.21
CA ASN A 147 -33.84 68.71 -59.93
C ASN A 147 -32.70 68.42 -58.95
N PRO A 148 -32.81 68.84 -57.68
CA PRO A 148 -31.83 68.49 -56.66
C PRO A 148 -31.86 66.97 -56.36
N PRO A 149 -30.73 66.36 -55.95
CA PRO A 149 -30.69 64.97 -55.53
C PRO A 149 -31.67 64.67 -54.40
N ILE A 150 -32.26 63.48 -54.40
CA ILE A 150 -33.10 63.03 -53.28
C ILE A 150 -32.19 62.60 -52.14
N HIS A 151 -32.31 63.24 -50.98
CA HIS A 151 -31.62 62.85 -49.76
C HIS A 151 -32.36 61.70 -49.08
N VAL A 152 -31.74 60.53 -48.98
CA VAL A 152 -32.26 59.39 -48.22
C VAL A 152 -31.57 59.38 -46.86
N PRO A 153 -32.30 59.58 -45.75
CA PRO A 153 -31.71 59.61 -44.41
C PRO A 153 -31.24 58.21 -43.99
N SER A 154 -30.41 58.15 -42.94
CA SER A 154 -30.00 56.87 -42.37
C SER A 154 -31.19 56.08 -41.83
N ILE A 155 -31.17 54.77 -42.04
CA ILE A 155 -32.13 53.83 -41.48
C ILE A 155 -31.39 53.02 -40.42
N ARG A 156 -31.85 53.12 -39.17
CA ARG A 156 -31.39 52.27 -38.07
C ARG A 156 -32.46 51.25 -37.73
N LEU A 157 -32.13 49.96 -37.85
CA LEU A 157 -32.94 48.86 -37.35
C LEU A 157 -32.23 48.20 -36.17
N ASP A 158 -32.84 48.29 -35.00
CA ASP A 158 -32.35 47.67 -33.77
C ASP A 158 -33.12 46.37 -33.51
N PHE A 159 -32.44 45.24 -33.65
CA PHE A 159 -32.97 43.96 -33.21
C PHE A 159 -32.57 43.77 -31.75
N LEU A 160 -33.52 44.02 -30.84
CA LEU A 160 -33.30 43.98 -29.39
C LEU A 160 -32.53 42.74 -28.93
N GLN A 161 -31.61 42.94 -27.99
CA GLN A 161 -30.90 41.87 -27.30
C GLN A 161 -31.91 40.91 -26.64
N ARG A 162 -31.83 39.62 -26.98
CA ARG A 162 -32.72 38.59 -26.43
C ARG A 162 -31.99 37.81 -25.34
N PHE A 163 -32.72 37.43 -24.30
CA PHE A 163 -32.21 36.53 -23.28
C PHE A 163 -32.88 35.18 -23.43
N THR A 164 -32.10 34.10 -23.36
CA THR A 164 -32.60 32.74 -23.27
C THR A 164 -32.21 32.18 -21.91
N GLU A 165 -33.19 31.70 -21.17
CA GLU A 165 -32.98 30.97 -19.92
C GLU A 165 -33.02 29.46 -20.22
N ASN A 166 -32.27 28.68 -19.45
CA ASN A 166 -32.20 27.24 -19.56
C ASN A 166 -32.15 26.65 -18.16
N TRP A 167 -33.27 26.09 -17.73
CA TRP A 167 -33.42 25.32 -16.50
C TRP A 167 -33.32 23.84 -16.85
N SER A 168 -32.41 23.11 -16.20
CA SER A 168 -32.23 21.68 -16.44
C SER A 168 -32.08 20.92 -15.13
N LEU A 169 -32.86 19.86 -14.96
CA LEU A 169 -32.68 18.86 -13.91
C LEU A 169 -32.53 17.51 -14.58
N GLY A 170 -31.38 16.87 -14.44
CA GLY A 170 -31.06 15.63 -15.12
C GLY A 170 -30.43 14.59 -14.20
N PHE A 171 -30.53 13.34 -14.63
CA PHE A 171 -29.80 12.19 -14.14
C PHE A 171 -28.91 11.68 -15.26
N ASN A 172 -27.62 11.52 -14.97
CA ASN A 172 -26.62 10.96 -15.87
C ASN A 172 -26.19 9.58 -15.39
N LEU A 173 -26.20 8.62 -16.33
CA LEU A 173 -25.70 7.26 -16.18
C LEU A 173 -24.52 7.05 -17.14
N GLY A 174 -23.42 6.51 -16.63
CA GLY A 174 -22.29 6.05 -17.43
C GLY A 174 -21.79 4.73 -16.87
N TRP A 175 -21.78 3.69 -17.71
CA TRP A 175 -21.34 2.35 -17.33
C TRP A 175 -20.38 1.75 -18.37
N GLU A 176 -19.09 1.72 -18.05
CA GLU A 176 -18.09 0.99 -18.84
C GLU A 176 -18.22 -0.51 -18.59
N MET A 177 -18.39 -1.25 -19.67
CA MET A 177 -18.52 -2.70 -19.68
C MET A 177 -17.14 -3.35 -19.79
N ASP A 178 -16.83 -4.26 -18.86
CA ASP A 178 -15.49 -4.85 -18.75
C ASP A 178 -15.22 -6.01 -19.71
N PHE A 179 -15.31 -5.77 -21.02
CA PHE A 179 -15.05 -6.80 -22.04
C PHE A 179 -13.61 -7.32 -21.95
N TRP A 180 -12.62 -6.44 -21.93
CA TRP A 180 -11.19 -6.82 -21.98
C TRP A 180 -10.60 -7.18 -20.61
N GLY A 181 -11.39 -7.10 -19.54
CA GLY A 181 -10.94 -7.44 -18.20
C GLY A 181 -10.16 -6.33 -17.50
N ARG A 182 -10.15 -5.09 -17.99
CA ARG A 182 -9.48 -3.94 -17.38
C ARG A 182 -9.89 -3.76 -15.91
N LEU A 183 -11.19 -3.81 -15.62
CA LEU A 183 -11.73 -3.64 -14.27
C LEU A 183 -11.48 -4.88 -13.41
N ARG A 184 -11.64 -6.09 -13.98
CA ARG A 184 -11.32 -7.34 -13.29
C ARG A 184 -9.83 -7.48 -12.96
N ARG A 185 -8.92 -7.00 -13.81
CA ARG A 185 -7.47 -6.91 -13.55
C ARG A 185 -7.19 -5.88 -12.44
N ALA A 186 -7.89 -4.73 -12.44
CA ALA A 186 -7.78 -3.74 -11.36
C ALA A 186 -8.20 -4.31 -9.99
N ILE A 187 -9.26 -5.12 -9.95
CA ILE A 187 -9.68 -5.82 -8.72
C ILE A 187 -8.62 -6.83 -8.28
N ALA A 188 -8.11 -7.66 -9.19
CA ALA A 188 -7.06 -8.64 -8.87
C ALA A 188 -5.77 -7.97 -8.37
N SER A 189 -5.40 -6.81 -8.95
CA SER A 189 -4.27 -6.00 -8.47
C SER A 189 -4.50 -5.48 -7.05
N ALA A 190 -5.71 -5.00 -6.75
CA ALA A 190 -6.07 -4.54 -5.41
C ALA A 190 -6.12 -5.69 -4.38
N GLU A 191 -6.62 -6.87 -4.77
CA GLU A 191 -6.64 -8.07 -3.93
C GLU A 191 -5.23 -8.55 -3.60
N SER A 192 -4.33 -8.60 -4.60
CA SER A 192 -2.91 -8.92 -4.37
C SER A 192 -2.22 -7.87 -3.47
N SER A 193 -2.60 -6.59 -3.59
CA SER A 193 -2.09 -5.52 -2.71
C SER A 193 -2.62 -5.63 -1.26
N LEU A 194 -3.86 -6.13 -1.09
CA LEU A 194 -4.41 -6.47 0.21
C LEU A 194 -3.64 -7.64 0.84
N ASP A 195 -3.39 -8.71 0.09
CA ASP A 195 -2.58 -9.84 0.58
C ASP A 195 -1.19 -9.36 1.02
N ALA A 196 -0.53 -8.50 0.22
CA ALA A 196 0.75 -7.90 0.60
C ALA A 196 0.67 -7.07 1.88
N SER A 197 -0.45 -6.37 2.12
CA SER A 197 -0.67 -5.61 3.35
C SER A 197 -0.86 -6.52 4.58
N ILE A 198 -1.52 -7.67 4.40
CA ILE A 198 -1.67 -8.70 5.45
C ILE A 198 -0.31 -9.30 5.78
N ASP A 199 0.49 -9.65 4.78
CA ASP A 199 1.84 -10.15 4.99
C ASP A 199 2.76 -9.09 5.63
N ASN A 200 2.59 -7.81 5.29
CA ASN A 200 3.28 -6.72 5.99
C ASN A 200 2.91 -6.64 7.47
N TYR A 201 1.65 -6.87 7.84
CA TYR A 201 1.23 -6.93 9.24
C TYR A 201 1.93 -8.09 9.97
N ASN A 202 1.98 -9.27 9.34
CA ASN A 202 2.66 -10.44 9.90
C ASN A 202 4.18 -10.24 10.03
N ASP A 203 4.81 -9.54 9.08
CA ASP A 203 6.23 -9.16 9.11
C ASP A 203 6.56 -8.25 10.31
N VAL A 204 5.73 -7.22 10.52
CA VAL A 204 5.83 -6.33 11.68
C VAL A 204 5.61 -7.09 12.98
N LEU A 205 4.66 -8.02 13.02
CA LEU A 205 4.41 -8.85 14.20
C LEU A 205 5.64 -9.69 14.55
N VAL A 206 6.18 -10.48 13.61
CA VAL A 206 7.36 -11.33 13.87
C VAL A 206 8.56 -10.50 14.31
N THR A 207 8.79 -9.35 13.68
CA THR A 207 9.88 -8.42 14.05
C THR A 207 9.69 -7.87 15.47
N LEU A 208 8.47 -7.41 15.81
CA LEU A 208 8.14 -6.92 17.15
C LEU A 208 8.39 -7.99 18.22
N LEU A 209 7.97 -9.23 17.98
CA LEU A 209 8.17 -10.32 18.92
C LEU A 209 9.65 -10.62 19.13
N GLY A 210 10.44 -10.63 18.05
CA GLY A 210 11.90 -10.75 18.13
C GLY A 210 12.56 -9.62 18.91
N ASP A 211 12.14 -8.37 18.66
CA ASP A 211 12.65 -7.19 19.37
C ASP A 211 12.32 -7.22 20.87
N VAL A 212 11.11 -7.65 21.24
CA VAL A 212 10.71 -7.80 22.65
C VAL A 212 11.56 -8.87 23.34
N ALA A 213 11.67 -10.06 22.73
CA ALA A 213 12.47 -11.14 23.31
C ALA A 213 13.95 -10.75 23.44
N GLY A 214 14.55 -10.18 22.38
CA GLY A 214 15.94 -9.73 22.40
C GLY A 214 16.19 -8.63 23.43
N THR A 215 15.29 -7.64 23.53
CA THR A 215 15.39 -6.57 24.52
C THR A 215 15.24 -7.12 25.95
N TYR A 216 14.35 -8.08 26.17
CA TYR A 216 14.18 -8.72 27.48
C TYR A 216 15.43 -9.49 27.92
N VAL A 217 16.02 -10.29 27.03
CA VAL A 217 17.28 -11.00 27.30
C VAL A 217 18.41 -10.00 27.58
N GLN A 218 18.46 -8.87 26.86
CA GLN A 218 19.43 -7.81 27.12
C GLN A 218 19.24 -7.19 28.51
N ILE A 219 18.01 -6.90 28.93
CA ILE A 219 17.69 -6.42 30.29
C ILE A 219 18.21 -7.41 31.34
N ARG A 220 17.85 -8.70 31.23
CA ARG A 220 18.30 -9.75 32.17
C ARG A 220 19.82 -9.89 32.20
N THR A 221 20.48 -9.79 31.04
CA THR A 221 21.94 -9.83 30.93
C THR A 221 22.60 -8.65 31.65
N ILE A 222 22.06 -7.43 31.52
CA ILE A 222 22.61 -6.26 32.19
C ILE A 222 22.40 -6.34 33.70
N GLN A 223 21.22 -6.78 34.15
CA GLN A 223 20.94 -7.02 35.57
C GLN A 223 21.96 -8.00 36.18
N GLU A 224 22.25 -9.11 35.50
CA GLU A 224 23.24 -10.08 35.97
C GLU A 224 24.67 -9.50 35.97
N ARG A 225 25.03 -8.68 34.98
CA ARG A 225 26.32 -7.97 34.99
C ARG A 225 26.45 -7.00 36.17
N ILE A 226 25.39 -6.25 36.49
CA ILE A 226 25.37 -5.37 37.66
C ILE A 226 25.59 -6.19 38.93
N ARG A 227 24.85 -7.29 39.11
CA ARG A 227 25.00 -8.19 40.26
C ARG A 227 26.43 -8.72 40.41
N LEU A 228 27.06 -9.11 39.31
CA LEU A 228 28.45 -9.61 39.31
C LEU A 228 29.47 -8.51 39.62
N VAL A 229 29.26 -7.29 39.10
CA VAL A 229 30.14 -6.14 39.39
C VAL A 229 29.99 -5.70 40.85
N GLU A 230 28.78 -5.68 41.39
CA GLU A 230 28.52 -5.40 42.82
C GLU A 230 29.19 -6.45 43.72
N ALA A 231 29.10 -7.73 43.37
CA ALA A 231 29.80 -8.79 44.09
C ALA A 231 31.33 -8.60 44.04
N ASN A 232 31.89 -8.19 42.89
CA ASN A 232 33.31 -7.86 42.78
C ASN A 232 33.67 -6.61 43.59
N LEU A 233 32.81 -5.60 43.64
CA LEU A 233 33.01 -4.39 44.42
C LEU A 233 33.19 -4.72 45.91
N GLU A 234 32.36 -5.60 46.45
CA GLU A 234 32.49 -6.08 47.83
C GLU A 234 33.83 -6.80 48.09
N LEU A 235 34.28 -7.62 47.14
CA LEU A 235 35.60 -8.24 47.22
C LEU A 235 36.73 -7.20 47.22
N GLN A 236 36.67 -6.18 46.36
CA GLN A 236 37.66 -5.10 46.32
C GLN A 236 37.66 -4.26 47.60
N ARG A 237 36.49 -3.98 48.19
CA ARG A 237 36.37 -3.33 49.51
C ARG A 237 37.07 -4.15 50.58
N GLY A 238 36.88 -5.47 50.57
CA GLY A 238 37.58 -6.40 51.44
C GLY A 238 39.10 -6.34 51.28
N ILE A 239 39.61 -6.38 50.04
CA ILE A 239 41.05 -6.28 49.73
C ILE A 239 41.65 -4.97 50.22
N LEU A 240 40.99 -3.84 49.95
CA LEU A 240 41.43 -2.52 50.42
C LEU A 240 41.50 -2.48 51.95
N SER A 241 40.52 -3.07 52.65
CA SER A 241 40.52 -3.14 54.12
C SER A 241 41.70 -3.93 54.68
N ILE A 242 42.09 -5.02 54.01
CA ILE A 242 43.23 -5.86 54.41
C ILE A 242 44.54 -5.12 54.14
N ALA A 243 44.67 -4.49 52.97
CA ALA A 243 45.84 -3.69 52.61
C ALA A 243 46.06 -2.56 53.61
N ARG A 244 45.00 -1.84 53.97
CA ARG A 244 45.03 -0.73 54.95
C ARG A 244 45.46 -1.21 56.34
N ARG A 245 44.87 -2.30 56.85
CA ARG A 245 45.26 -2.89 58.14
C ARG A 245 46.72 -3.35 58.17
N ARG A 246 47.24 -3.90 57.07
CA ARG A 246 48.65 -4.31 56.97
C ARG A 246 49.62 -3.13 56.91
N PHE A 247 49.24 -2.05 56.24
CA PHE A 247 50.00 -0.80 56.23
C PHE A 247 50.06 -0.17 57.62
N GLU A 248 48.93 -0.07 58.31
CA GLU A 248 48.85 0.47 59.69
C GLU A 248 49.67 -0.35 60.70
N ALA A 249 49.80 -1.67 60.46
CA ALA A 249 50.67 -2.56 61.24
C ALA A 249 52.16 -2.52 60.84
N GLY A 250 52.56 -1.66 59.90
CA GLY A 250 53.95 -1.52 59.43
C GLY A 250 54.46 -2.67 58.54
N ALA A 251 53.57 -3.53 58.04
CA ALA A 251 53.93 -4.74 57.31
C ALA A 251 53.97 -4.57 55.78
N ARG A 252 53.53 -3.42 55.24
CA ARG A 252 53.46 -3.11 53.79
C ARG A 252 53.66 -1.62 53.51
N ASN A 253 53.83 -1.28 52.23
CA ASN A 253 54.05 0.10 51.75
C ASN A 253 52.72 0.78 51.35
N GLU A 254 52.68 2.12 51.37
CA GLU A 254 51.51 2.93 50.99
C GLU A 254 51.05 2.70 49.54
N LEU A 255 51.99 2.35 48.65
CA LEU A 255 51.70 2.00 47.26
C LEU A 255 50.66 0.88 47.14
N ASP A 256 50.69 -0.13 48.02
CA ASP A 256 49.75 -1.26 47.99
C ASP A 256 48.31 -0.78 48.30
N VAL A 257 48.16 0.22 49.19
CA VAL A 257 46.88 0.83 49.53
C VAL A 257 46.37 1.69 48.38
N ALA A 258 47.24 2.51 47.78
CA ALA A 258 46.90 3.34 46.64
C ALA A 258 46.46 2.51 45.41
N GLN A 259 47.17 1.41 45.13
CA GLN A 259 46.79 0.46 44.07
C GLN A 259 45.43 -0.20 44.34
N ALA A 260 45.19 -0.69 45.56
CA ALA A 260 43.91 -1.27 45.93
C ALA A 260 42.76 -0.25 45.85
N SER A 261 43.00 1.00 46.25
CA SER A 261 42.03 2.09 46.14
C SER A 261 41.73 2.43 44.68
N GLY A 262 42.75 2.49 43.81
CA GLY A 262 42.58 2.71 42.39
C GLY A 262 41.73 1.62 41.73
N ASN A 263 42.01 0.34 42.03
CA ASN A 263 41.22 -0.78 41.54
C ASN A 263 39.77 -0.74 42.02
N LEU A 264 39.53 -0.39 43.29
CA LEU A 264 38.17 -0.23 43.83
C LEU A 264 37.39 0.82 43.06
N HIS A 265 37.95 2.02 42.88
CA HIS A 265 37.28 3.10 42.15
C HIS A 265 37.09 2.77 40.66
N GLN A 266 38.00 2.00 40.06
CA GLN A 266 37.82 1.51 38.69
C GLN A 266 36.61 0.57 38.58
N VAL A 267 36.41 -0.36 39.52
CA VAL A 267 35.23 -1.23 39.53
C VAL A 267 33.96 -0.44 39.83
N GLU A 268 34.01 0.46 40.81
CA GLU A 268 32.90 1.35 41.19
C GLU A 268 32.38 2.18 40.00
N SER A 269 33.29 2.65 39.14
CA SER A 269 32.95 3.45 37.95
C SER A 269 32.14 2.69 36.89
N GLN A 270 32.12 1.35 36.93
CA GLN A 270 31.39 0.53 35.96
C GLN A 270 29.89 0.47 36.26
N ILE A 271 29.49 0.61 37.52
CA ILE A 271 28.10 0.47 37.95
C ILE A 271 27.19 1.54 37.32
N PRO A 272 27.52 2.85 37.37
CA PRO A 272 26.67 3.87 36.76
C PRO A 272 26.46 3.67 35.26
N GLN A 273 27.50 3.22 34.54
CA GLN A 273 27.39 2.94 33.10
C GLN A 273 26.44 1.77 32.81
N LEU A 274 26.51 0.70 33.61
CA LEU A 274 25.60 -0.43 33.47
C LEU A 274 24.15 -0.06 33.84
N GLN A 275 23.96 0.77 34.86
CA GLN A 275 22.65 1.30 35.24
C GLN A 275 22.04 2.18 34.14
N ALA A 276 22.84 3.03 33.49
CA ALA A 276 22.39 3.81 32.34
C ALA A 276 21.94 2.88 31.19
N ASN A 277 22.74 1.87 30.86
CA ASN A 277 22.40 0.90 29.82
C ASN A 277 21.12 0.10 30.16
N LEU A 278 20.91 -0.25 31.43
CA LEU A 278 19.68 -0.92 31.90
C LEU A 278 18.46 -0.02 31.68
N ARG A 279 18.58 1.25 32.06
CA ARG A 279 17.51 2.24 31.89
C ARG A 279 17.14 2.42 30.42
N ASP A 280 18.13 2.48 29.52
CA ASP A 280 17.89 2.59 28.08
C ASP A 280 17.17 1.35 27.51
N ALA A 281 17.57 0.16 27.94
CA ALA A 281 16.90 -1.09 27.54
C ALA A 281 15.45 -1.15 28.05
N CYS A 282 15.20 -0.74 29.30
CA CYS A 282 13.86 -0.63 29.87
C CYS A 282 12.99 0.39 29.13
N ASN A 283 13.55 1.55 28.75
CA ASN A 283 12.85 2.56 27.95
C ASN A 283 12.48 2.02 26.56
N ARG A 284 13.40 1.30 25.89
CA ARG A 284 13.11 0.62 24.62
C ARG A 284 11.97 -0.38 24.77
N MET A 285 11.99 -1.20 25.83
CA MET A 285 10.91 -2.14 26.12
C MET A 285 9.57 -1.43 26.33
N CYS A 286 9.51 -0.29 27.03
CA CYS A 286 8.28 0.49 27.18
C CYS A 286 7.68 0.89 25.81
N VAL A 287 8.52 1.34 24.87
CA VAL A 287 8.09 1.69 23.51
C VAL A 287 7.56 0.47 22.76
N LEU A 288 8.22 -0.68 22.86
CA LEU A 288 7.76 -1.93 22.24
C LEU A 288 6.41 -2.39 22.81
N LEU A 289 6.19 -2.19 24.11
CA LEU A 289 4.91 -2.45 24.79
C LEU A 289 3.83 -1.40 24.48
N GLY A 290 4.16 -0.33 23.76
CA GLY A 290 3.20 0.73 23.43
C GLY A 290 2.83 1.64 24.61
N ILE A 291 3.66 1.69 25.65
CA ILE A 291 3.45 2.54 26.85
C ILE A 291 4.51 3.64 26.93
N ALA A 292 4.18 4.72 27.64
CA ALA A 292 5.16 5.77 27.95
C ALA A 292 6.29 5.20 28.84
N PRO A 293 7.53 5.76 28.78
CA PRO A 293 8.61 5.34 29.65
C PRO A 293 8.21 5.44 31.12
N VAL A 294 8.23 4.31 31.81
CA VAL A 294 7.99 4.17 33.25
C VAL A 294 9.14 3.40 33.87
N ASP A 295 9.21 3.37 35.20
CA ASP A 295 10.14 2.50 35.91
C ASP A 295 9.74 1.02 35.73
N LEU A 296 10.15 0.46 34.60
CA LEU A 296 9.88 -0.91 34.24
C LEU A 296 10.75 -1.89 35.04
N GLU A 297 11.90 -1.44 35.54
CA GLU A 297 12.79 -2.25 36.38
C GLU A 297 12.07 -2.69 37.65
N ALA A 298 11.39 -1.76 38.33
CA ALA A 298 10.59 -2.06 39.51
C ALA A 298 9.45 -3.07 39.24
N ARG A 299 8.91 -3.11 38.02
CA ARG A 299 7.84 -4.04 37.62
C ARG A 299 8.35 -5.43 37.22
N LEU A 300 9.51 -5.49 36.56
CA LEU A 300 10.11 -6.76 36.10
C LEU A 300 10.86 -7.49 37.21
N GLY A 301 11.31 -6.77 38.24
CA GLY A 301 12.13 -7.29 39.32
C GLY A 301 13.46 -7.87 38.82
N GLN A 302 14.16 -8.59 39.70
CA GLN A 302 15.31 -9.40 39.33
C GLN A 302 14.85 -10.79 38.85
N GLY A 303 15.58 -11.35 37.88
CA GLY A 303 15.29 -12.68 37.34
C GLY A 303 16.48 -13.23 36.58
N PRO A 304 16.53 -14.56 36.36
CA PRO A 304 17.61 -15.19 35.60
C PRO A 304 17.54 -14.81 34.12
N ILE A 305 18.64 -15.04 33.40
CA ILE A 305 18.66 -14.97 31.94
C ILE A 305 17.90 -16.20 31.40
N PRO A 306 16.92 -16.04 30.50
CA PRO A 306 16.20 -17.16 29.89
C PRO A 306 17.16 -18.15 29.21
N THR A 307 16.91 -19.44 29.36
CA THR A 307 17.75 -20.49 28.79
C THR A 307 17.10 -21.09 27.55
N ALA A 308 17.83 -21.10 26.44
CA ALA A 308 17.34 -21.70 25.21
C ALA A 308 17.39 -23.24 25.29
N PRO A 309 16.44 -23.96 24.68
CA PRO A 309 16.55 -25.40 24.52
C PRO A 309 17.79 -25.77 23.70
N PRO A 310 18.38 -26.96 23.93
CA PRO A 310 19.55 -27.42 23.19
C PRO A 310 19.25 -27.75 21.72
N GLU A 311 17.98 -27.94 21.36
CA GLU A 311 17.52 -28.25 20.00
C GLU A 311 16.67 -27.10 19.45
N VAL A 312 16.91 -26.72 18.20
CA VAL A 312 16.15 -25.70 17.46
C VAL A 312 15.45 -26.35 16.28
N ILE A 313 14.14 -26.14 16.17
CA ILE A 313 13.33 -26.63 15.05
C ILE A 313 13.35 -25.55 13.96
N VAL A 314 13.92 -25.86 12.80
CA VAL A 314 14.11 -24.89 11.70
C VAL A 314 13.32 -25.29 10.44
N GLY A 315 12.91 -26.56 10.34
CA GLY A 315 12.18 -27.08 9.18
C GLY A 315 13.02 -27.12 7.89
N ILE A 316 12.39 -27.45 6.76
CA ILE A 316 13.03 -27.46 5.43
C ILE A 316 13.22 -26.01 4.94
N PRO A 317 14.40 -25.62 4.40
CA PRO A 317 14.69 -24.24 4.00
C PRO A 317 13.67 -23.65 3.03
N ALA A 318 13.31 -24.39 1.98
CA ALA A 318 12.34 -23.93 0.98
C ALA A 318 10.94 -23.67 1.56
N ASP A 319 10.51 -24.49 2.53
CA ASP A 319 9.23 -24.30 3.21
C ASP A 319 9.28 -23.15 4.23
N LEU A 320 10.43 -22.94 4.90
CA LEU A 320 10.64 -21.79 5.77
C LEU A 320 10.59 -20.47 4.97
N LEU A 321 11.24 -20.42 3.80
CA LEU A 321 11.21 -19.26 2.91
C LEU A 321 9.80 -18.93 2.42
N ARG A 322 8.95 -19.94 2.20
CA ARG A 322 7.54 -19.74 1.84
C ARG A 322 6.66 -19.29 3.00
N ARG A 323 7.06 -19.55 4.25
CA ARG A 323 6.35 -19.12 5.47
C ARG A 323 6.68 -17.68 5.85
N ARG A 324 7.86 -17.19 5.46
CA ARG A 324 8.36 -15.85 5.75
C ARG A 324 7.44 -14.74 5.20
N PRO A 325 6.86 -13.89 6.06
CA PRO A 325 5.93 -12.84 5.62
C PRO A 325 6.56 -11.81 4.68
N ASP A 326 7.82 -11.45 4.86
CA ASP A 326 8.55 -10.53 3.97
C ASP A 326 8.67 -11.07 2.54
N VAL A 327 8.94 -12.37 2.38
CA VAL A 327 9.01 -13.07 1.08
C VAL A 327 7.63 -13.12 0.42
N ARG A 328 6.58 -13.51 1.17
CA ARG A 328 5.21 -13.52 0.65
C ARG A 328 4.73 -12.13 0.26
N ARG A 329 5.05 -11.10 1.05
CA ARG A 329 4.75 -9.70 0.71
C ARG A 329 5.38 -9.31 -0.63
N ALA A 330 6.66 -9.61 -0.85
CA ALA A 330 7.36 -9.28 -2.09
C ALA A 330 6.73 -10.00 -3.31
N GLU A 331 6.35 -11.26 -3.14
CA GLU A 331 5.63 -12.05 -4.15
C GLU A 331 4.27 -11.42 -4.51
N ARG A 332 3.48 -11.03 -3.50
CA ARG A 332 2.16 -10.41 -3.69
C ARG A 332 2.23 -9.03 -4.34
N LEU A 333 3.28 -8.26 -4.08
CA LEU A 333 3.54 -7.01 -4.78
C LEU A 333 3.85 -7.24 -6.26
N ALA A 334 4.64 -8.26 -6.59
CA ALA A 334 4.90 -8.65 -7.99
C ALA A 334 3.60 -9.11 -8.69
N ALA A 335 2.77 -9.92 -8.02
CA ALA A 335 1.46 -10.34 -8.51
C ALA A 335 0.55 -9.12 -8.79
N ALA A 336 0.49 -8.16 -7.86
CA ALA A 336 -0.29 -6.93 -8.03
C ALA A 336 0.16 -6.12 -9.25
N GLN A 337 1.47 -6.07 -9.51
CA GLN A 337 2.04 -5.35 -10.64
C GLN A 337 1.82 -6.09 -11.98
N ALA A 338 1.86 -7.42 -12.00
CA ALA A 338 1.52 -8.21 -13.18
C ALA A 338 0.09 -7.91 -13.67
N GLU A 339 -0.86 -7.79 -12.75
CA GLU A 339 -2.24 -7.41 -13.10
C GLU A 339 -2.33 -6.00 -13.71
N ARG A 340 -1.44 -5.07 -13.32
CA ARG A 340 -1.37 -3.72 -13.91
C ARG A 340 -0.86 -3.71 -15.35
N ILE A 341 -0.06 -4.70 -15.75
CA ILE A 341 0.29 -4.91 -17.17
C ILE A 341 -1.00 -5.17 -17.97
N GLY A 342 -1.87 -6.05 -17.48
CA GLY A 342 -3.17 -6.34 -18.11
C GLY A 342 -4.10 -5.12 -18.17
N ILE A 343 -4.09 -4.26 -17.15
CA ILE A 343 -4.84 -2.98 -17.19
C ILE A 343 -4.30 -2.07 -18.30
N ALA A 344 -2.97 -1.97 -18.45
CA ALA A 344 -2.34 -1.15 -19.50
C ALA A 344 -2.57 -1.73 -20.89
N GLU A 345 -2.53 -3.06 -21.04
CA GLU A 345 -2.82 -3.74 -22.31
C GLU A 345 -4.28 -3.58 -22.74
N ALA A 346 -5.22 -3.56 -21.79
CA ALA A 346 -6.64 -3.35 -22.10
C ALA A 346 -6.90 -2.03 -22.82
N ALA A 347 -6.03 -1.02 -22.67
CA ALA A 347 -6.14 0.25 -23.39
C ALA A 347 -5.84 0.14 -24.90
N LEU A 348 -5.26 -0.97 -25.39
CA LEU A 348 -5.09 -1.23 -26.82
C LEU A 348 -6.42 -1.53 -27.53
N TYR A 349 -7.45 -1.89 -26.76
CA TYR A 349 -8.75 -2.31 -27.26
C TYR A 349 -9.82 -1.23 -27.03
N PRO A 350 -10.92 -1.24 -27.80
CA PRO A 350 -11.99 -0.25 -27.63
C PRO A 350 -12.66 -0.37 -26.25
N ALA A 351 -12.74 0.72 -25.51
CA ALA A 351 -13.55 0.80 -24.31
C ALA A 351 -15.03 0.93 -24.72
N ILE A 352 -15.88 0.02 -24.23
CA ILE A 352 -17.32 -0.01 -24.56
C ILE A 352 -18.09 0.41 -23.32
N ALA A 353 -18.97 1.40 -23.46
CA ALA A 353 -19.78 1.93 -22.39
C ALA A 353 -21.25 2.01 -22.77
N ILE A 354 -22.12 2.02 -21.76
CA ILE A 354 -23.54 2.33 -21.87
C ILE A 354 -23.74 3.68 -21.22
N ASN A 355 -24.15 4.67 -22.00
CA ASN A 355 -24.42 6.02 -21.53
C ASN A 355 -25.91 6.29 -21.56
N GLY A 356 -26.39 7.00 -20.55
CA GLY A 356 -27.78 7.39 -20.44
C GLY A 356 -27.94 8.76 -19.81
N THR A 357 -28.88 9.53 -20.32
CA THR A 357 -29.32 10.79 -19.73
C THR A 357 -30.85 10.78 -19.66
N LEU A 358 -31.39 11.18 -18.52
CA LEU A 358 -32.82 11.36 -18.32
C LEU A 358 -33.01 12.69 -17.60
N GLY A 359 -33.95 13.53 -18.00
CA GLY A 359 -34.11 14.80 -17.33
C GLY A 359 -35.21 15.69 -17.89
N TRP A 360 -35.43 16.78 -17.17
CA TRP A 360 -36.30 17.87 -17.56
C TRP A 360 -35.45 19.05 -18.03
N GLN A 361 -35.87 19.66 -19.14
CA GLN A 361 -35.25 20.88 -19.64
C GLN A 361 -36.31 21.87 -20.11
N ALA A 362 -36.27 23.11 -19.64
CA ALA A 362 -37.22 24.16 -19.99
C ALA A 362 -36.58 25.55 -19.99
N GLU A 363 -37.16 26.48 -20.77
CA GLU A 363 -36.74 27.88 -20.78
C GLU A 363 -37.30 28.66 -19.57
N GLU A 364 -38.43 28.20 -19.01
CA GLU A 364 -39.04 28.76 -17.82
C GLU A 364 -39.08 27.75 -16.67
N PHE A 365 -38.78 28.19 -15.45
CA PHE A 365 -38.81 27.32 -14.27
C PHE A 365 -40.22 26.75 -14.00
N SER A 366 -41.26 27.55 -14.23
CA SER A 366 -42.67 27.16 -14.10
C SER A 366 -43.04 25.94 -14.96
N GLU A 367 -42.41 25.80 -16.12
CA GLU A 367 -42.67 24.72 -17.07
C GLU A 367 -41.79 23.50 -16.86
N LEU A 368 -40.76 23.59 -16.01
CA LEU A 368 -39.71 22.57 -15.89
C LEU A 368 -40.27 21.17 -15.65
N PHE A 369 -41.26 21.02 -14.78
CA PHE A 369 -41.83 19.72 -14.40
C PHE A 369 -43.06 19.29 -15.20
N THR A 370 -43.28 19.88 -16.38
CA THR A 370 -44.36 19.46 -17.29
C THR A 370 -43.99 18.20 -18.07
N SER A 371 -44.99 17.37 -18.42
CA SER A 371 -44.78 16.05 -19.03
C SER A 371 -44.02 16.08 -20.37
N HIS A 372 -44.13 17.17 -21.14
CA HIS A 372 -43.48 17.33 -22.44
C HIS A 372 -42.03 17.83 -22.35
N ARG A 373 -41.57 18.24 -21.15
CA ARG A 373 -40.20 18.69 -20.90
C ARG A 373 -39.30 17.57 -20.37
N PHE A 374 -39.88 16.44 -19.99
CA PHE A 374 -39.14 15.23 -19.64
C PHE A 374 -38.67 14.50 -20.91
N GLY A 375 -37.38 14.21 -20.98
CA GLY A 375 -36.79 13.48 -22.08
C GLY A 375 -35.49 12.81 -21.68
N GLY A 376 -34.89 12.11 -22.64
CA GLY A 376 -33.63 11.45 -22.39
C GLY A 376 -33.12 10.66 -23.57
N SER A 377 -31.93 10.13 -23.42
CA SER A 377 -31.27 9.26 -24.38
C SER A 377 -30.58 8.13 -23.64
N PHE A 378 -30.53 6.94 -24.24
CA PHE A 378 -29.68 5.88 -23.76
C PHE A 378 -29.11 5.13 -24.95
N GLY A 379 -27.88 4.66 -24.85
CA GLY A 379 -27.26 3.91 -25.93
C GLY A 379 -25.84 3.46 -25.63
N PRO A 380 -25.36 2.46 -26.35
CA PRO A 380 -23.96 2.08 -26.30
C PRO A 380 -23.09 3.16 -26.96
N ALA A 381 -21.90 3.35 -26.43
CA ALA A 381 -20.83 4.14 -27.02
C ALA A 381 -19.53 3.33 -26.92
N PHE A 382 -18.58 3.60 -27.82
CA PHE A 382 -17.24 3.08 -27.66
C PHE A 382 -16.20 4.16 -27.96
N GLN A 383 -15.05 4.05 -27.33
CA GLN A 383 -13.89 4.88 -27.59
C GLN A 383 -12.69 3.99 -27.90
N TRP A 384 -11.96 4.31 -28.96
CA TRP A 384 -10.78 3.56 -29.37
C TRP A 384 -9.65 4.49 -29.82
N ASP A 385 -8.52 4.44 -29.10
CA ASP A 385 -7.32 5.20 -29.42
C ASP A 385 -6.52 4.49 -30.55
N VAL A 386 -7.02 4.56 -31.78
CA VAL A 386 -6.40 3.89 -32.95
C VAL A 386 -5.00 4.45 -33.24
N LEU A 387 -4.84 5.78 -33.20
CA LEU A 387 -3.57 6.46 -33.42
C LEU A 387 -2.97 6.89 -32.08
N HIS A 388 -2.22 6.00 -31.44
CA HIS A 388 -1.60 6.27 -30.15
C HIS A 388 -0.10 6.60 -30.24
N TYR A 389 0.53 6.59 -31.43
CA TYR A 389 1.94 6.92 -31.66
C TYR A 389 2.92 6.24 -30.68
N GLY A 390 2.67 4.97 -30.34
CA GLY A 390 3.46 4.22 -29.36
C GLY A 390 3.19 4.52 -27.88
N ARG A 391 2.38 5.54 -27.53
CA ARG A 391 2.05 5.92 -26.13
C ARG A 391 1.54 4.75 -25.29
N ILE A 392 0.53 4.03 -25.78
CA ILE A 392 -0.08 2.90 -25.05
C ILE A 392 0.91 1.73 -24.93
N ARG A 393 1.60 1.38 -26.02
CA ARG A 393 2.64 0.34 -26.00
C ARG A 393 3.79 0.65 -25.04
N ASN A 394 4.24 1.90 -24.97
CA ASN A 394 5.27 2.31 -24.03
C ASN A 394 4.75 2.32 -22.57
N ASN A 395 3.47 2.59 -22.34
CA ASN A 395 2.88 2.41 -21.02
C ASN A 395 2.85 0.93 -20.59
N VAL A 396 2.56 0.00 -21.51
CA VAL A 396 2.67 -1.45 -21.25
C VAL A 396 4.12 -1.82 -20.90
N ARG A 397 5.10 -1.36 -21.68
CA ARG A 397 6.53 -1.56 -21.39
C ARG A 397 6.96 -0.98 -20.04
N LEU A 398 6.40 0.15 -19.64
CA LEU A 398 6.63 0.74 -18.31
C LEU A 398 6.10 -0.17 -17.20
N GLN A 399 4.88 -0.71 -17.36
CA GLN A 399 4.33 -1.63 -16.34
C GLN A 399 5.10 -2.94 -16.29
N ASP A 400 5.57 -3.45 -17.43
CA ASP A 400 6.43 -4.63 -17.53
C ASP A 400 7.79 -4.39 -16.85
N ALA A 401 8.46 -3.27 -17.12
CA ALA A 401 9.72 -2.93 -16.46
C ALA A 401 9.60 -2.85 -14.92
N ARG A 402 8.51 -2.28 -14.41
CA ARG A 402 8.19 -2.26 -12.97
C ARG A 402 7.90 -3.65 -12.42
N PHE A 403 7.30 -4.54 -13.21
CA PHE A 403 7.11 -5.93 -12.82
C PHE A 403 8.47 -6.64 -12.70
N GLN A 404 9.36 -6.47 -13.69
CA GLN A 404 10.71 -7.04 -13.64
C GLN A 404 11.51 -6.52 -12.44
N GLU A 405 11.38 -5.23 -12.08
CA GLU A 405 11.96 -4.67 -10.86
C GLU A 405 11.47 -5.40 -9.59
N LEU A 406 10.17 -5.64 -9.47
CA LEU A 406 9.59 -6.36 -8.33
C LEU A 406 9.96 -7.85 -8.31
N VAL A 407 10.12 -8.48 -9.47
CA VAL A 407 10.64 -9.84 -9.58
C VAL A 407 12.07 -9.92 -9.06
N ALA A 408 12.93 -8.97 -9.46
CA ALA A 408 14.30 -8.89 -8.95
C ALA A 408 14.33 -8.61 -7.44
N ASN A 409 13.42 -7.76 -6.94
CA ASN A 409 13.26 -7.50 -5.50
C ASN A 409 12.82 -8.75 -4.72
N TYR A 410 11.87 -9.52 -5.26
CA TYR A 410 11.46 -10.80 -4.70
C TYR A 410 12.63 -11.78 -4.66
N GLN A 411 13.36 -11.96 -5.77
CA GLN A 411 14.53 -12.85 -5.83
C GLN A 411 15.61 -12.45 -4.81
N ASN A 412 15.93 -11.17 -4.71
CA ASN A 412 16.87 -10.67 -3.70
C ASN A 412 16.35 -10.85 -2.26
N THR A 413 15.04 -10.74 -2.03
CA THR A 413 14.42 -11.00 -0.71
C THR A 413 14.56 -12.48 -0.35
N VAL A 414 14.33 -13.39 -1.29
CA VAL A 414 14.55 -14.84 -1.11
C VAL A 414 16.02 -15.14 -0.81
N LEU A 415 16.96 -14.54 -1.55
CA LEU A 415 18.39 -14.71 -1.30
C LEU A 415 18.81 -14.22 0.08
N ARG A 416 18.37 -13.03 0.50
CA ARG A 416 18.63 -12.48 1.85
C ARG A 416 17.96 -13.28 2.95
N ALA A 417 16.87 -13.97 2.64
CA ALA A 417 16.15 -14.77 3.59
C ALA A 417 16.77 -16.16 3.79
N GLY A 418 17.51 -16.65 2.79
CA GLY A 418 18.26 -17.92 2.84
C GLY A 418 19.73 -17.77 3.22
N ALA A 419 20.27 -16.54 3.23
CA ALA A 419 21.56 -16.19 3.83
C ALA A 419 21.42 -15.98 5.33
#